data_AF-A0A838VCY6-F1
#
_entry.id   AF-A0A838VCY6-F1
#
_cell.length_a   1.000
_cell.length_b   1.000
_cell.length_c   1.000
_cell.angle_alpha   90.00
_cell.angle_beta   90.00
_cell.angle_gamma   90.00
#
_symmetry.space_group_name_H-M   'P 1'
#
loop_
_entity.id
_entity.type
_entity.pdbx_description
1 polymer ?
#
loop_
_entity_poly.entity_id
_entity_poly.type
_entity_poly.pdbx_seq_one_letter_code
_entity_poly.pdbx_strand_id
1 'polypeptide(L)'
;HGCTLATAHARLDAGLDAAIGSGERLILLVAGRAPRAAASRLDLPMRGIIRASIGDWLAASRHASDIAAIRPAHPRHGGAGALYLVMRRR
;
A
#
# COMPACT_ATOMS: atom_id res chain seq x y z
N HIS A 1 13.83 8.76 -10.02
CA HIS A 1 12.86 8.41 -11.08
C HIS A 1 11.46 8.44 -10.47
N GLY A 2 10.68 9.46 -10.85
CA GLY A 2 9.42 9.83 -10.19
C GLY A 2 8.38 8.73 -10.26
N CYS A 3 7.94 8.23 -9.11
CA CYS A 3 6.74 7.39 -9.05
C CYS A 3 5.56 8.28 -9.43
N THR A 4 5.06 8.15 -10.66
CA THR A 4 3.72 8.60 -10.99
C THR A 4 2.72 7.68 -10.28
N LEU A 5 1.47 8.12 -10.14
CA LEU A 5 0.41 7.29 -9.57
C LEU A 5 0.24 5.97 -10.35
N ALA A 6 0.29 6.04 -11.68
CA ALA A 6 0.16 4.87 -12.55
C ALA A 6 1.30 3.86 -12.33
N THR A 7 2.55 4.31 -12.28
CA THR A 7 3.69 3.42 -12.02
C THR A 7 3.65 2.85 -10.61
N ALA A 8 3.23 3.63 -9.61
CA ALA A 8 3.07 3.14 -8.24
C ALA A 8 1.98 2.06 -8.15
N HIS A 9 0.84 2.27 -8.80
CA HIS A 9 -0.24 1.29 -8.87
C HIS A 9 0.22 0.00 -9.55
N ALA A 10 0.85 0.08 -10.73
CA ALA A 10 1.35 -1.10 -11.44
C ALA A 10 2.36 -1.92 -10.61
N ARG A 11 3.23 -1.24 -9.86
CA ARG A 11 4.20 -1.91 -8.97
C ARG A 11 3.53 -2.56 -7.76
N LEU A 12 2.50 -1.95 -7.20
CA LEU A 12 1.71 -2.55 -6.12
C LEU A 12 1.04 -3.83 -6.60
N ASP A 13 0.38 -3.75 -7.75
CA ASP A 13 -0.38 -4.86 -8.31
C ASP A 13 0.52 -6.07 -8.66
N ALA A 14 1.64 -5.83 -9.35
CA ALA A 14 2.63 -6.87 -9.63
C ALA A 14 3.26 -7.47 -8.36
N GLY A 15 3.47 -6.67 -7.33
CA GLY A 15 3.98 -7.14 -6.04
C GLY A 15 2.99 -8.05 -5.30
N LEU A 16 1.69 -7.76 -5.39
CA LEU A 16 0.64 -8.61 -4.82
C LEU A 16 0.52 -9.93 -5.56
N ASP A 17 0.54 -9.91 -6.90
CA ASP A 17 0.56 -11.13 -7.72
C ASP A 17 1.68 -12.07 -7.28
N ALA A 18 2.91 -11.55 -7.18
CA ALA A 18 4.07 -12.33 -6.79
C ALA A 18 3.93 -12.91 -5.39
N ALA A 19 3.54 -12.09 -4.40
CA ALA A 19 3.40 -12.52 -3.02
C ALA A 19 2.30 -13.58 -2.84
N ILE A 20 1.16 -13.41 -3.53
CA ILE A 20 0.05 -14.38 -3.51
C ILE A 20 0.49 -15.69 -4.18
N GLY A 21 1.17 -15.61 -5.32
CA GLY A 21 1.72 -16.77 -6.02
C GLY A 21 2.73 -17.55 -5.17
N SER A 22 3.52 -16.85 -4.34
CA SER A 22 4.46 -17.46 -3.39
C SER A 22 3.83 -17.89 -2.06
N GLY A 23 2.53 -17.63 -1.84
CA GLY A 23 1.83 -18.01 -0.60
C GLY A 23 2.22 -17.19 0.63
N GLU A 24 2.76 -15.98 0.43
CA GLU A 24 3.14 -15.07 1.51
C GLU A 24 1.93 -14.72 2.39
N ARG A 25 2.15 -14.68 3.71
CA ARG A 25 1.08 -14.40 4.68
C ARG A 25 1.09 -12.97 5.20
N LEU A 26 2.22 -12.28 5.05
CA LEU A 26 2.39 -10.92 5.53
C LEU A 26 3.29 -10.15 4.56
N ILE A 27 2.77 -9.04 4.02
CA ILE A 27 3.51 -8.17 3.10
C ILE A 27 3.74 -6.83 3.78
N LEU A 28 4.99 -6.35 3.77
CA LEU A 28 5.33 -4.99 4.19
C LEU A 28 5.33 -4.05 2.97
N LEU A 29 4.32 -3.19 2.89
CA LEU A 29 4.19 -2.19 1.83
C LEU A 29 4.77 -0.86 2.30
N VAL A 30 5.85 -0.40 1.67
CA VAL A 30 6.51 0.88 1.98
C VAL A 30 6.15 1.94 0.94
N ALA A 31 5.37 2.93 1.33
CA ALA A 31 4.82 3.94 0.40
C ALA A 31 5.09 5.40 0.80
N GLY A 32 5.82 5.62 1.89
CA GLY A 32 6.05 6.95 2.45
C GLY A 32 4.94 7.35 3.43
N ARG A 33 5.18 8.45 4.16
CA ARG A 33 4.35 8.84 5.31
C ARG A 33 2.95 9.28 4.87
N ALA A 34 1.94 8.83 5.61
CA ALA A 34 0.57 9.31 5.42
C ALA A 34 0.49 10.85 5.56
N PRO A 35 -0.29 11.53 4.71
CA PRO A 35 -0.64 12.93 4.88
C PRO A 35 -1.22 13.24 6.27
N ARG A 36 -1.04 14.48 6.74
CA ARG A 36 -1.83 14.98 7.88
C ARG A 36 -3.30 15.11 7.44
N ALA A 37 -4.23 14.82 8.34
CA ALA A 37 -5.67 14.79 8.03
C ALA A 37 -6.23 16.12 7.48
N ALA A 38 -5.62 17.27 7.80
CA ALA A 38 -6.04 18.59 7.33
C ALA A 38 -5.41 19.02 5.98
N ALA A 39 -4.56 18.19 5.36
CA ALA A 39 -3.90 18.56 4.12
C ALA A 39 -4.79 18.25 2.90
N SER A 40 -5.01 19.24 2.04
CA SER A 40 -5.67 19.03 0.75
C SER A 40 -4.79 18.19 -0.17
N ARG A 41 -5.41 17.38 -1.04
CA ARG A 41 -4.68 16.55 -2.02
C ARG A 41 -3.81 17.39 -2.95
N LEU A 42 -4.19 18.65 -3.19
CA LEU A 42 -3.45 19.61 -4.01
C LEU A 42 -2.13 20.06 -3.35
N ASP A 43 -2.05 19.99 -2.01
CA ASP A 43 -0.87 20.42 -1.24
C ASP A 43 0.10 19.27 -0.95
N LEU A 44 -0.25 18.04 -1.37
CA LEU A 44 0.53 16.86 -1.06
C LEU A 44 1.67 16.62 -2.05
N PRO A 45 2.88 16.29 -1.56
CA PRO A 45 3.90 15.74 -2.44
C PRO A 45 3.40 14.41 -3.03
N MET A 46 3.89 14.04 -4.21
CA MET A 46 3.46 12.83 -4.93
C MET A 46 3.44 11.55 -4.07
N ARG A 47 4.41 11.41 -3.15
CA ARG A 47 4.46 10.29 -2.18
C ARG A 47 3.26 10.26 -1.23
N GLY A 48 2.80 11.43 -0.78
CA GLY A 48 1.60 11.55 0.04
C GLY A 48 0.33 11.18 -0.73
N ILE A 49 0.25 11.56 -2.01
CA ILE A 49 -0.86 11.20 -2.91
C ILE A 49 -0.90 9.68 -3.13
N ILE A 50 0.26 9.04 -3.39
CA ILE A 50 0.37 7.58 -3.50
C ILE A 50 -0.10 6.93 -2.19
N ARG A 51 0.42 7.37 -1.05
CA ARG A 51 0.06 6.80 0.26
C ARG A 51 -1.42 6.93 0.59
N ALA A 52 -2.06 8.03 0.21
CA ALA A 52 -3.50 8.24 0.37
C ALA A 52 -4.32 7.32 -0.56
N SER A 53 -3.80 7.00 -1.75
CA SER A 53 -4.52 6.22 -2.77
C SER A 53 -4.43 4.70 -2.58
N ILE A 54 -3.48 4.21 -1.77
CA ILE A 54 -3.25 2.77 -1.58
C ILE A 54 -4.48 2.04 -1.05
N GLY A 55 -5.24 2.64 -0.13
CA GLY A 55 -6.45 2.00 0.40
C GLY A 55 -7.46 1.71 -0.71
N ASP A 56 -7.75 2.72 -1.53
CA ASP A 56 -8.68 2.60 -2.66
C ASP A 56 -8.18 1.60 -3.70
N TRP A 57 -6.88 1.62 -4.03
CA TRP A 57 -6.29 0.67 -4.97
C TRP A 57 -6.38 -0.78 -4.49
N LEU A 58 -6.11 -1.03 -3.20
CA LEU A 58 -6.22 -2.37 -2.62
C LEU A 58 -7.68 -2.85 -2.58
N ALA A 59 -8.62 -1.96 -2.27
CA ALA A 59 -10.04 -2.29 -2.24
C ALA A 59 -10.61 -2.57 -3.64
N ALA A 60 -10.12 -1.88 -4.68
CA ALA A 60 -10.55 -2.05 -6.06
C ALA A 60 -9.76 -3.13 -6.83
N SER A 61 -8.67 -3.67 -6.26
CA SER A 61 -7.84 -4.67 -6.92
C SER A 61 -8.52 -6.04 -6.98
N ARG A 62 -8.19 -6.84 -8.00
CA ARG A 62 -8.56 -8.26 -8.10
C ARG A 62 -8.13 -9.09 -6.88
N HIS A 63 -7.15 -8.60 -6.11
CA HIS A 63 -6.58 -9.25 -4.93
C HIS A 63 -7.32 -8.92 -3.62
N ALA A 64 -8.35 -8.06 -3.67
CA ALA A 64 -9.03 -7.61 -2.46
C ALA A 64 -9.56 -8.77 -1.60
N SER A 65 -10.05 -9.84 -2.23
CA SER A 65 -10.55 -11.03 -1.53
C SER A 65 -9.46 -11.84 -0.83
N ASP A 66 -8.20 -11.74 -1.27
CA ASP A 66 -7.05 -12.41 -0.64
C ASP A 66 -6.50 -11.64 0.56
N ILE A 67 -6.91 -10.38 0.77
CA ILE A 67 -6.45 -9.56 1.89
C ILE A 67 -7.40 -9.76 3.08
N ALA A 68 -6.84 -10.16 4.22
CA ALA A 68 -7.55 -10.31 5.48
C ALA A 68 -7.66 -8.99 6.23
N ALA A 69 -6.56 -8.23 6.27
CA ALA A 69 -6.48 -6.96 6.97
C ALA A 69 -5.35 -6.07 6.45
N ILE A 70 -5.52 -4.77 6.59
CA ILE A 70 -4.48 -3.76 6.35
C ILE A 70 -4.20 -3.07 7.68
N ARG A 71 -2.94 -3.03 8.11
CA ARG A 71 -2.55 -2.47 9.41
C ARG A 71 -1.38 -1.50 9.28
N PRO A 72 -1.27 -0.47 10.14
CA PRO A 72 -0.06 0.33 10.22
C PRO A 72 1.16 -0.55 10.55
N ALA A 73 2.29 -0.28 9.90
CA ALA A 73 3.53 -0.98 10.23
C ALA A 73 4.08 -0.53 11.59
N HIS A 74 4.85 -1.41 12.22
CA HIS A 74 5.56 -1.08 13.46
C HIS A 74 6.56 0.07 13.22
N PRO A 75 6.83 0.97 14.20
CA PRO A 75 7.81 2.05 14.03
C PRO A 75 9.19 1.60 13.54
N ARG A 76 9.67 0.43 14.00
CA ARG A 76 10.93 -0.18 13.56
C ARG A 76 10.93 -0.65 12.10
N HIS A 77 9.75 -0.78 11.49
CA HIS A 77 9.55 -1.26 10.12
C HIS A 77 8.97 -0.17 9.21
N GLY A 78 9.14 1.11 9.58
CA GLY A 78 8.72 2.26 8.78
C GLY A 78 7.49 3.01 9.34
N GLY A 79 6.85 2.50 10.39
CA GLY A 79 5.78 3.20 11.11
C GLY A 79 4.66 3.71 10.20
N ALA A 80 4.30 4.99 10.33
CA ALA A 80 3.29 5.65 9.50
C ALA A 80 3.63 5.72 7.99
N GLY A 81 4.86 5.34 7.61
CA GLY A 81 5.33 5.26 6.24
C GLY A 81 5.10 3.92 5.55
N ALA A 82 4.63 2.91 6.29
CA ALA A 82 4.45 1.57 5.78
C ALA A 82 3.19 0.90 6.35
N LEU A 83 2.74 -0.15 5.66
CA LEU A 83 1.57 -0.94 5.99
C LEU A 83 1.91 -2.42 5.99
N TYR A 84 1.33 -3.15 6.92
CA TYR A 84 1.22 -4.60 6.83
C TYR A 84 -0.05 -4.98 6.09
N LEU A 85 0.09 -5.76 5.04
CA LEU A 85 -1.01 -6.46 4.40
C LEU A 85 -0.99 -7.89 4.92
N VAL A 86 -2.04 -8.25 5.66
CA VAL A 86 -2.24 -9.60 6.16
C VAL A 86 -3.04 -10.35 5.12
N MET A 87 -2.50 -11.46 4.61
CA MET A 87 -3.16 -12.26 3.57
C MET A 87 -4.04 -13.33 4.22
N ARG A 88 -5.16 -13.65 3.58
CA ARG A 88 -6.03 -14.75 4.01
C ARG A 88 -5.30 -16.07 3.88
N ARG A 89 -5.66 -16.99 4.77
CA ARG A 89 -5.27 -18.38 4.63
C ARG A 89 -6.11 -18.97 3.50
N ARG A 90 -5.44 -19.56 2.50
CA ARG A 90 -6.10 -20.43 1.53
C ARG A 90 -6.46 -21.75 2.20
#